data_AF-A0A2I0TYZ3-F1
#
_entry.id   AF-A0A2I0TYZ3-F1
#
_cell.length_a   1.000
_cell.length_b   1.000
_cell.length_c   1.000
_cell.angle_alpha   90.00
_cell.angle_beta   90.00
_cell.angle_gamma   90.00
#
_symmetry.space_group_name_H-M   'P 1'
#
loop_
_entity.id
_entity.type
_entity.pdbx_description
1 polymer ?
#
loop_
_entity_poly.entity_id
_entity_poly.type
_entity_poly.pdbx_seq_one_letter_code
_entity_poly.pdbx_strand_id
1 'polypeptide(L)'
;MGEGIPFYIKKWIEREELSLSNSHEQAESPWVRIKDQGNKGNPVVGVYYRPPNQGEPIDEAFLLQLQEASCSQALILLGDFNHPDICWKNSTVSCRQYRRALKSMEDNFLS
;
A
#
# COMPACT_ATOMS: atom_id res chain seq x y z
N MET A 1 -20.81 -8.36 -2.76
CA MET A 1 -20.09 -8.20 -4.05
C MET A 1 -18.91 -7.29 -3.72
N GLY A 2 -17.67 -7.74 -3.97
CA GLY A 2 -16.48 -6.99 -3.56
C GLY A 2 -16.34 -5.71 -4.37
N GLU A 3 -16.28 -4.56 -3.67
CA GLU A 3 -15.90 -3.27 -4.23
C GLU A 3 -14.38 -3.22 -4.40
N GLY A 4 -13.84 -4.10 -5.25
CA GLY A 4 -12.42 -4.07 -5.58
C GLY A 4 -12.10 -2.87 -6.47
N ILE A 5 -11.01 -2.15 -6.20
CA ILE A 5 -10.49 -1.13 -7.11
C ILE A 5 -9.74 -1.85 -8.24
N PRO A 6 -10.19 -1.74 -9.51
CA PRO A 6 -9.49 -2.41 -10.60
C PRO A 6 -8.18 -1.68 -10.91
N PHE A 7 -7.08 -2.43 -10.98
CA PHE A 7 -5.75 -1.91 -11.32
C PHE A 7 -5.29 -2.48 -12.67
N TYR A 8 -5.11 -1.60 -13.66
CA TYR A 8 -4.70 -1.98 -15.02
C TYR A 8 -3.31 -1.47 -15.34
N ILE A 9 -2.48 -2.38 -15.86
CA ILE A 9 -1.17 -2.05 -16.42
C ILE A 9 -1.21 -2.37 -17.91
N LYS A 10 -0.68 -1.46 -18.73
CA LYS A 10 -0.59 -1.63 -20.19
C LYS A 10 0.20 -2.89 -20.53
N LYS A 11 -0.27 -3.67 -21.49
CA LYS A 11 0.28 -5.00 -21.84
C LYS A 11 1.77 -4.99 -22.22
N TRP A 12 2.28 -3.89 -22.77
CA TRP A 12 3.69 -3.76 -23.15
C TRP A 12 4.62 -3.39 -21.99
N ILE A 13 4.07 -3.17 -20.79
CA ILE A 13 4.86 -3.00 -19.57
C ILE A 13 5.08 -4.39 -18.97
N GLU A 14 6.34 -4.78 -18.85
CA GLU A 14 6.70 -6.01 -18.16
C GLU A 14 6.40 -5.88 -16.65
N ARG A 15 5.74 -6.90 -16.10
CA ARG A 15 5.28 -6.88 -14.71
C ARG A 15 5.32 -8.26 -14.09
N GLU A 16 5.46 -8.28 -12.77
CA GLU A 16 5.43 -9.48 -11.94
C GLU A 16 4.50 -9.20 -10.75
N GLU A 17 3.50 -10.06 -10.56
CA GLU A 17 2.62 -9.99 -9.39
C GLU A 17 3.36 -10.52 -8.16
N LEU A 18 3.24 -9.81 -7.04
CA LEU A 18 3.89 -10.16 -5.80
C LEU A 18 2.86 -10.63 -4.78
N SER A 19 3.12 -11.81 -4.21
CA SER A 19 2.42 -12.33 -3.03
C SER A 19 3.27 -12.01 -1.80
N LEU A 20 2.92 -10.92 -1.11
CA LEU A 20 3.58 -10.52 0.13
C LEU A 20 3.09 -11.41 1.28
N SER A 21 4.04 -11.90 2.06
CA SER A 21 3.89 -13.10 2.90
C SER A 21 3.34 -12.81 4.30
N ASN A 22 3.28 -11.54 4.71
CA ASN A 22 3.10 -11.16 6.10
C ASN A 22 1.67 -10.78 6.53
N SER A 23 0.65 -11.26 5.84
CA SER A 23 -0.72 -11.16 6.32
C SER A 23 -1.43 -12.49 6.21
N HIS A 24 -2.02 -12.96 7.33
CA HIS A 24 -3.27 -13.70 7.23
C HIS A 24 -4.13 -13.06 6.13
N GLU A 25 -4.75 -13.84 5.25
CA GLU A 25 -5.47 -13.52 3.99
C GLU A 25 -6.55 -12.40 4.05
N GLN A 26 -6.34 -11.34 4.82
CA GLN A 26 -7.34 -10.38 5.28
C GLN A 26 -7.24 -9.05 4.54
N ALA A 27 -6.02 -8.64 4.13
CA ALA A 27 -5.82 -7.44 3.31
C ALA A 27 -5.71 -7.81 1.83
N GLU A 28 -6.82 -7.67 1.10
CA GLU A 28 -6.84 -7.78 -0.37
C GLU A 28 -6.21 -6.52 -0.98
N SER A 29 -4.87 -6.50 -1.11
CA SER A 29 -4.16 -5.43 -1.80
C SER A 29 -3.27 -6.01 -2.91
N PRO A 30 -3.45 -5.59 -4.18
CA PRO A 30 -2.61 -6.06 -5.27
C PRO A 30 -1.26 -5.35 -5.22
N TRP A 31 -0.19 -6.13 -5.30
CA TRP A 31 1.19 -5.67 -5.40
C TRP A 31 1.80 -6.13 -6.71
N VAL A 32 2.37 -5.21 -7.46
CA VAL A 32 2.98 -5.51 -8.76
C VAL A 32 4.34 -4.86 -8.86
N ARG A 33 5.35 -5.67 -9.16
CA ARG A 33 6.67 -5.18 -9.57
C ARG A 33 6.66 -4.84 -11.05
N ILE A 34 7.01 -3.62 -11.38
CA ILE A 34 7.23 -3.18 -12.75
C ILE A 34 8.69 -3.49 -13.10
N LYS A 35 8.92 -4.26 -14.15
CA LYS A 35 10.27 -4.55 -14.62
C LYS A 35 10.71 -3.40 -15.52
N ASP A 36 11.76 -2.70 -15.09
CA ASP A 36 12.47 -1.76 -15.93
C ASP A 36 13.71 -2.46 -16.49
N GLN A 37 13.99 -2.26 -17.77
CA GLN A 37 15.21 -2.79 -18.40
C GLN A 37 16.43 -1.90 -18.09
N GLY A 38 16.24 -0.77 -17.39
CA GLY A 38 17.29 0.13 -16.94
C GLY A 38 17.89 -0.23 -15.57
N ASN A 39 18.97 0.46 -15.20
CA ASN A 39 19.71 0.26 -13.94
C ASN A 39 19.02 0.86 -12.69
N LYS A 40 17.79 1.38 -12.79
CA LYS A 40 17.13 2.13 -11.70
C LYS A 40 16.39 1.24 -10.69
N GLY A 41 16.49 -0.08 -10.85
CA GLY A 41 15.73 -1.05 -10.06
C GLY A 41 14.27 -1.14 -10.52
N ASN A 42 13.60 -2.20 -10.07
CA ASN A 42 12.22 -2.49 -10.44
C ASN A 42 11.28 -1.94 -9.37
N PRO A 43 10.52 -0.85 -9.64
CA PRO A 43 9.63 -0.32 -8.63
C PRO A 43 8.47 -1.28 -8.36
N VAL A 44 8.04 -1.32 -7.10
CA VAL A 44 6.83 -2.02 -6.67
C VAL A 44 5.70 -1.01 -6.58
N VAL A 45 4.56 -1.37 -7.17
CA VAL A 45 3.32 -0.59 -7.12
C VAL A 45 2.32 -1.38 -6.28
N GLY A 46 1.89 -0.78 -5.18
CA GLY A 46 0.77 -1.27 -4.36
C GLY A 46 -0.49 -0.45 -4.61
N VAL A 47 -1.64 -1.10 -4.55
CA VAL A 47 -2.94 -0.41 -4.49
C VAL A 47 -3.64 -0.78 -3.20
N TYR A 48 -4.11 0.22 -2.47
CA TYR A 48 -4.83 0.04 -1.22
C TYR A 48 -6.19 0.70 -1.26
N TYR A 49 -7.23 -0.07 -0.94
CA TYR A 49 -8.56 0.44 -0.68
C TYR A 49 -8.95 0.08 0.74
N ARG A 50 -9.33 1.08 1.53
CA ARG A 50 -9.89 0.88 2.87
C ARG A 50 -11.40 1.16 2.84
N PRO A 51 -12.26 0.13 2.93
CA PRO A 51 -13.67 0.35 3.18
C PRO A 51 -13.92 1.13 4.48
N PRO A 52 -14.98 1.97 4.57
CA PRO A 52 -15.24 2.80 5.75
C PRO A 52 -15.36 2.02 7.06
N ASN A 53 -15.83 0.78 6.97
CA ASN A 53 -16.06 -0.14 8.09
C ASN A 53 -14.92 -1.14 8.31
N GLN A 54 -13.77 -0.96 7.65
CA GLN A 54 -12.61 -1.82 7.83
C GLN A 54 -12.08 -1.71 9.27
N GLY A 55 -11.85 -2.86 9.90
CA GLY A 55 -11.32 -2.96 11.26
C GLY A 55 -9.79 -2.90 11.31
N GLU A 56 -9.26 -2.60 12.50
CA GLU A 56 -7.82 -2.48 12.76
C GLU A 56 -6.99 -3.70 12.31
N PRO A 57 -7.43 -4.97 12.42
CA PRO A 57 -6.62 -6.11 11.99
C PRO A 57 -6.27 -6.12 10.50
N ILE A 58 -7.20 -5.66 9.64
CA ILE A 58 -6.97 -5.57 8.19
C ILE A 58 -6.03 -4.41 7.89
N ASP A 59 -6.19 -3.29 8.62
CA ASP A 59 -5.27 -2.15 8.53
C ASP A 59 -3.84 -2.58 8.93
N GLU A 60 -3.67 -3.33 10.01
CA GLU A 60 -2.37 -3.83 10.47
C GLU A 60 -1.74 -4.84 9.49
N ALA A 61 -2.53 -5.76 8.94
CA ALA A 61 -2.09 -6.67 7.88
C ALA A 61 -1.56 -5.92 6.65
N PHE A 62 -2.27 -4.88 6.21
CA PHE A 62 -1.82 -4.04 5.11
C PHE A 62 -0.52 -3.30 5.44
N LEU A 63 -0.38 -2.75 6.65
CA LEU A 63 0.86 -2.07 7.06
C LEU A 63 2.07 -3.00 7.09
N LEU A 64 1.89 -4.28 7.43
CA LEU A 64 2.95 -5.29 7.36
C LEU A 64 3.36 -5.59 5.92
N GLN A 65 2.40 -5.76 5.00
CA GLN A 65 2.67 -5.90 3.57
C GLN A 65 3.41 -4.66 3.03
N LEU A 66 2.96 -3.47 3.43
CA LEU A 66 3.60 -2.21 3.04
C LEU A 66 5.07 -2.15 3.48
N GLN A 67 5.36 -2.58 4.70
CA GLN A 67 6.72 -2.61 5.23
C GLN A 67 7.61 -3.63 4.48
N GLU A 68 7.08 -4.80 4.14
CA GLU A 68 7.79 -5.80 3.34
C GLU A 68 8.15 -5.27 1.94
N ALA A 69 7.21 -4.54 1.32
CA ALA A 69 7.40 -3.93 0.01
C ALA A 69 8.42 -2.77 0.05
N SER A 70 8.34 -1.91 1.07
CA SER A 70 9.20 -0.71 1.19
C SER A 70 10.67 -1.07 1.45
N CYS A 71 10.95 -2.09 2.25
CA CYS A 71 12.32 -2.52 2.53
C CYS A 71 13.04 -3.06 1.29
N SER A 72 12.29 -3.55 0.30
CA SER A 72 12.84 -4.40 -0.75
C SER A 72 13.16 -3.64 -2.03
N GLN A 73 12.41 -2.58 -2.37
CA GLN A 73 12.48 -1.89 -3.65
C GLN A 73 11.95 -0.45 -3.56
N ALA A 74 12.20 0.35 -4.60
CA ALA A 74 11.49 1.62 -4.79
C ALA A 74 9.97 1.37 -4.81
N LEU A 75 9.22 2.13 -4.01
CA LEU A 75 7.82 1.86 -3.74
C LEU A 75 6.91 2.99 -4.23
N ILE A 76 5.80 2.63 -4.86
CA ILE A 76 4.70 3.53 -5.21
C ILE A 76 3.44 2.93 -4.58
N LEU A 77 2.72 3.72 -3.79
CA LEU A 77 1.44 3.31 -3.22
C LEU A 77 0.34 4.25 -3.67
N LEU A 78 -0.77 3.65 -4.10
CA LEU A 78 -1.94 4.33 -4.63
C LEU A 78 -3.20 3.83 -3.94
N GLY A 79 -4.26 4.63 -4.00
CA GLY A 79 -5.61 4.18 -3.68
C GLY A 79 -6.34 5.11 -2.72
N ASP A 80 -7.43 4.61 -2.16
CA ASP A 80 -8.30 5.35 -1.25
C ASP A 80 -8.16 4.77 0.16
N PHE A 81 -7.40 5.50 0.97
CA PHE A 81 -7.08 5.14 2.34
C PHE A 81 -8.24 5.35 3.30
N ASN A 82 -9.26 6.13 2.93
CA ASN A 82 -10.48 6.35 3.71
C ASN A 82 -10.25 6.54 5.22
N HIS A 83 -9.27 7.36 5.56
CA HIS A 83 -8.94 7.77 6.93
C HIS A 83 -9.31 9.25 7.10
N PRO A 84 -10.56 9.57 7.46
CA PRO A 84 -11.03 10.96 7.53
C PRO A 84 -10.30 11.80 8.58
N ASP A 85 -9.71 11.14 9.58
CA ASP A 85 -8.94 11.75 10.65
C ASP A 85 -7.47 12.05 10.27
N ILE A 86 -7.03 11.65 9.06
CA ILE A 86 -5.69 11.95 8.54
C ILE A 86 -5.80 13.05 7.50
N CYS A 87 -5.11 14.16 7.75
CA CYS A 87 -4.86 15.18 6.75
C CYS A 87 -3.60 14.80 5.95
N TRP A 88 -3.78 14.08 4.84
CA TRP A 88 -2.68 13.62 3.99
C TRP A 88 -1.80 14.74 3.42
N LYS A 89 -2.37 15.92 3.18
CA LYS A 89 -1.63 17.07 2.64
C LYS A 89 -0.55 17.59 3.61
N ASN A 90 -0.86 17.57 4.90
CA ASN A 90 -0.02 18.16 5.94
C ASN A 90 0.63 17.10 6.84
N SER A 91 0.39 15.82 6.54
CA SER A 91 0.74 14.68 7.39
C SER A 91 0.39 14.91 8.86
N THR A 92 -0.84 15.37 9.13
CA THR A 92 -1.35 15.53 10.50
C THR A 92 -2.50 14.59 10.77
N VAL A 93 -2.62 14.16 12.03
CA VAL A 93 -3.68 13.25 12.47
C VAL A 93 -4.45 13.86 13.64
N SER A 94 -5.78 13.90 13.55
CA SER A 94 -6.67 14.40 14.60
C SER A 94 -6.87 13.38 15.72
N CYS A 95 -6.90 12.09 15.37
CA CYS A 95 -7.21 11.00 16.27
C CYS A 95 -5.98 10.12 16.60
N ARG A 96 -5.84 9.73 17.87
CA ARG A 96 -4.72 8.92 18.34
C ARG A 96 -4.66 7.54 17.68
N GLN A 97 -5.80 6.97 17.30
CA GLN A 97 -5.90 5.63 16.70
C GLN A 97 -5.17 5.56 15.34
N TYR A 98 -5.23 6.62 14.54
CA TYR A 98 -4.61 6.65 13.21
C TYR A 98 -3.16 7.14 13.19
N ARG A 99 -2.61 7.52 14.36
CA ARG A 99 -1.22 7.97 14.48
C ARG A 99 -0.23 6.86 14.09
N ARG A 100 -0.54 5.60 14.39
CA ARG A 100 0.29 4.45 14.00
C ARG A 100 0.30 4.26 12.49
N ALA A 101 -0.86 4.35 11.85
CA ALA A 101 -1.00 4.22 10.40
C ALA A 101 -0.23 5.33 9.66
N LEU A 102 -0.43 6.59 10.07
CA LEU A 102 0.30 7.71 9.47
C LEU A 102 1.81 7.56 9.65
N LYS A 103 2.27 7.26 10.87
CA LYS A 103 3.70 7.07 11.14
C LYS A 103 4.29 5.94 10.28
N SER A 104 3.58 4.82 10.17
CA SER A 104 4.04 3.70 9.35
C SER A 104 4.13 4.08 7.87
N MET A 105 3.18 4.86 7.34
CA MET A 105 3.30 5.39 5.98
C MET A 105 4.52 6.29 5.82
N GLU A 106 4.73 7.23 6.74
CA GLU A 106 5.89 8.14 6.69
C GLU A 106 7.22 7.38 6.74
N ASP A 107 7.36 6.45 7.69
CA ASP A 107 8.58 5.65 7.88
C ASP A 107 8.89 4.79 6.64
N ASN A 108 7.88 4.38 5.86
CA ASN A 108 8.04 3.54 4.67
C ASN A 108 8.30 4.31 3.36
N PHE A 109 8.00 5.62 3.30
CA PHE A 109 8.12 6.43 2.07
C PHE A 109 9.10 7.60 2.16
N LEU A 110 9.35 8.14 3.35
CA LEU A 110 10.10 9.38 3.55
C LEU A 110 11.49 9.16 4.19
N SER A 111 11.87 7.91 4.44
CA SER A 111 13.18 7.54 5.01
C SER A 111 14.33 7.61 4.01
#